data_AF-A0A5B9D7Y2-F1
#
_entry.id   AF-A0A5B9D7Y2-F1
#
_cell.length_a   1.000
_cell.length_b   1.000
_cell.length_c   1.000
_cell.angle_alpha   90.00
_cell.angle_beta   90.00
_cell.angle_gamma   90.00
#
_symmetry.space_group_name_H-M   'P 1'
#
loop_
_entity.id
_entity.type
_entity.pdbx_description
1 polymer ?
#
loop_
_entity_poly.entity_id
_entity_poly.type
_entity_poly.pdbx_seq_one_letter_code
_entity_poly.pdbx_strand_id
1 'polypeptide(L)'
;MAKKTKKLGIINLKPLVLKGPKYLVQGISSSIAGIQTTKVIQTYIMENNNLKILIAKDGRVIFSGIVKWIGNREDNSQGTVMCIASSERGGKDLRLITPSEDTVQDIGLDLEKSLIKVNSKESVKCSVCGKGIQIFDEILACPLCGSKAHSDHLSEWIKMRHSCPICKKNLELGNMGNIVPQ
;
A
#
# COMPACT_ATOMS: atom_id res chain seq x y z
N MET A 1 -5.68 5.46 46.14
CA MET A 1 -5.54 6.33 44.94
C MET A 1 -5.33 5.44 43.72
N ALA A 2 -6.37 5.24 42.90
CA ALA A 2 -6.29 4.37 41.73
C ALA A 2 -5.50 5.06 40.61
N LYS A 3 -4.36 4.48 40.23
CA LYS A 3 -3.62 4.87 39.02
C LYS A 3 -4.51 4.56 37.81
N LYS A 4 -5.15 5.58 37.24
CA LYS A 4 -5.82 5.47 35.94
C LYS A 4 -4.74 5.24 34.87
N THR A 5 -4.54 3.99 34.50
CA THR A 5 -3.75 3.60 33.32
C THR A 5 -4.44 4.19 32.09
N LYS A 6 -3.87 5.25 31.51
CA LYS A 6 -4.28 5.75 30.18
C LYS A 6 -4.14 4.58 29.20
N LYS A 7 -5.23 4.10 28.59
CA LYS A 7 -5.15 3.18 27.45
C LYS A 7 -4.41 3.92 26.34
N LEU A 8 -3.14 3.63 26.10
CA LEU A 8 -2.40 4.23 24.98
C LEU A 8 -3.03 3.75 23.67
N GLY A 9 -3.47 4.74 22.89
CA GLY A 9 -4.47 4.57 21.84
C GLY A 9 -3.87 4.07 20.54
N ILE A 10 -4.53 3.12 19.91
CA ILE A 10 -4.31 2.82 18.50
C ILE A 10 -5.02 3.91 17.69
N ILE A 11 -4.29 4.61 16.82
CA ILE A 11 -4.89 5.60 15.91
C ILE A 11 -5.21 4.93 14.58
N ASN A 12 -6.44 5.10 14.08
CA ASN A 12 -6.81 4.62 12.75
C ASN A 12 -6.12 5.46 11.67
N LEU A 13 -5.24 4.83 10.88
CA LEU A 13 -4.53 5.46 9.78
C LEU A 13 -5.23 5.27 8.43
N LYS A 14 -6.23 4.38 8.31
CA LYS A 14 -6.85 4.02 7.04
C LYS A 14 -7.27 5.23 6.19
N PRO A 15 -8.01 6.23 6.72
CA PRO A 15 -8.40 7.38 5.91
C PRO A 15 -7.20 8.22 5.44
N LEU A 16 -6.10 8.26 6.20
CA LEU A 16 -4.91 9.03 5.83
C LEU A 16 -4.11 8.33 4.74
N VAL A 17 -3.93 7.02 4.86
CA VAL A 17 -3.20 6.20 3.87
C VAL A 17 -3.90 6.25 2.51
N LEU A 18 -5.22 6.14 2.49
CA LEU A 18 -6.00 6.18 1.25
C LEU A 18 -6.09 7.58 0.64
N LYS A 19 -5.90 8.63 1.44
CA LYS A 19 -5.93 10.01 0.97
C LYS A 19 -4.58 10.45 0.36
N GLY A 20 -3.46 10.00 0.93
CA GLY A 20 -2.14 10.21 0.33
C GLY A 20 -0.99 10.41 1.33
N PRO A 21 0.26 10.41 0.83
CA PRO A 21 1.45 10.34 1.66
C PRO A 21 1.60 11.54 2.60
N LYS A 22 1.26 12.75 2.14
CA LYS A 22 1.31 13.97 2.97
C LYS A 22 0.44 13.84 4.22
N TYR A 23 -0.79 13.33 4.06
CA TYR A 23 -1.74 13.19 5.16
C TYR A 23 -1.30 12.09 6.13
N LEU A 24 -0.78 10.99 5.60
CA LEU A 24 -0.22 9.91 6.41
C LEU A 24 0.96 10.39 7.26
N VAL A 25 1.96 11.01 6.64
CA VAL A 25 3.16 11.49 7.33
C VAL A 25 2.80 12.53 8.38
N GLN A 26 1.95 13.50 8.04
CA GLN A 26 1.48 14.50 9.01
C GLN A 26 0.75 13.84 10.19
N GLY A 27 -0.15 12.89 9.92
CA GLY A 27 -0.87 12.17 10.97
C GLY A 27 0.05 11.37 11.90
N ILE A 28 1.08 10.72 11.35
CA ILE A 28 2.07 9.99 12.14
C ILE A 28 2.92 10.96 12.97
N SER A 29 3.54 11.97 12.35
CA SER A 29 4.45 12.90 13.02
C SER A 29 3.76 13.76 14.08
N SER A 30 2.47 14.07 13.92
CA SER A 30 1.69 14.75 14.96
C SER A 30 1.28 13.84 16.12
N SER A 31 1.34 12.51 15.93
CA SER A 31 0.88 11.53 16.93
C SER A 31 2.00 10.91 17.75
N ILE A 32 3.20 10.77 17.17
CA ILE A 32 4.38 10.21 17.84
C ILE A 32 5.58 11.15 17.73
N ALA A 33 6.25 11.40 18.86
CA ALA A 33 7.47 12.18 18.90
C ALA A 33 8.65 11.41 18.27
N GLY A 34 9.61 12.12 17.68
CA GLY A 34 10.86 11.52 17.16
C GLY A 34 10.76 10.93 15.75
N ILE A 35 9.61 11.04 15.08
CA ILE A 35 9.51 10.77 13.63
C ILE A 35 10.01 12.00 12.86
N GLN A 36 11.15 11.82 12.21
CA GLN A 36 11.76 12.81 11.32
C GLN A 36 11.73 12.29 9.89
N THR A 37 11.40 13.18 8.96
CA THR A 37 11.32 12.86 7.54
C THR A 37 11.90 13.97 6.69
N THR A 38 12.71 13.61 5.69
CA THR A 38 13.10 14.52 4.61
C THR A 38 12.14 14.35 3.44
N LYS A 39 11.59 15.44 2.91
CA LYS A 39 10.80 15.40 1.67
C LYS A 39 11.71 15.56 0.46
N VAL A 40 11.68 14.60 -0.46
CA VAL A 40 12.39 14.63 -1.75
C VAL A 40 11.36 14.45 -2.86
N ILE A 41 11.09 15.51 -3.62
CA ILE A 41 10.08 15.55 -4.70
C ILE A 41 8.68 15.15 -4.17
N GLN A 42 8.28 13.90 -4.37
CA GLN A 42 6.98 13.34 -4.02
C GLN A 42 7.06 12.24 -2.94
N THR A 43 8.23 12.06 -2.35
CA THR A 43 8.53 11.00 -1.39
C THR A 43 9.02 11.59 -0.06
N TYR A 44 8.65 10.95 1.04
CA TYR A 44 9.07 11.27 2.39
C TYR A 44 9.99 10.15 2.88
N ILE A 45 11.27 10.44 3.00
CA ILE A 45 12.29 9.50 3.49
C ILE A 45 12.27 9.51 5.02
N MET A 46 12.21 8.34 5.65
CA MET A 46 12.22 8.19 7.10
C MET A 46 13.67 8.20 7.62
N GLU A 47 14.07 9.23 8.37
CA GLU A 47 15.48 9.43 8.73
C GLU A 47 15.97 8.45 9.79
N ASN A 48 15.20 8.28 10.87
CA ASN A 48 15.67 7.56 12.06
C ASN A 48 15.29 6.08 12.07
N ASN A 49 14.67 5.53 11.02
CA ASN A 49 14.26 4.13 10.94
C ASN A 49 13.41 3.62 12.13
N ASN A 50 12.73 4.54 12.84
CA ASN A 50 12.00 4.25 14.07
C ASN A 50 10.55 3.80 13.83
N LEU A 51 10.03 3.96 12.61
CA LEU A 51 8.68 3.57 12.26
C LEU A 51 8.66 2.12 11.79
N LYS A 52 8.14 1.25 12.64
CA LYS A 52 7.98 -0.18 12.33
C LYS A 52 6.65 -0.42 11.65
N ILE A 53 6.56 -1.50 10.91
CA ILE A 53 5.30 -1.97 10.32
C ILE A 53 5.20 -3.50 10.43
N LEU A 54 3.99 -3.96 10.70
CA LEU A 54 3.62 -5.36 10.75
C LEU A 54 2.36 -5.54 9.90
N ILE A 55 2.41 -6.48 8.98
CA ILE A 55 1.31 -6.80 8.08
C ILE A 55 0.84 -8.21 8.42
N ALA A 56 -0.44 -8.32 8.75
CA ALA A 56 -1.10 -9.57 9.04
C ALA A 56 -2.21 -9.83 8.03
N LYS A 57 -2.52 -11.11 7.83
CA LYS A 57 -3.69 -11.59 7.10
C LYS A 57 -4.30 -12.74 7.90
N ASP A 58 -5.61 -12.70 8.12
CA ASP A 58 -6.34 -13.74 8.87
C ASP A 58 -5.70 -14.04 10.24
N GLY A 59 -5.25 -12.98 10.93
CA GLY A 59 -4.60 -13.05 12.24
C GLY A 59 -3.15 -13.55 12.24
N ARG A 60 -2.58 -13.91 11.08
CA ARG A 60 -1.19 -14.35 10.94
C ARG A 60 -0.32 -13.25 10.39
N VAL A 61 0.82 -13.00 11.03
CA VAL A 61 1.82 -12.06 10.50
C VAL A 61 2.43 -12.66 9.23
N ILE A 62 2.30 -11.94 8.12
CA ILE A 62 2.86 -12.34 6.82
C ILE A 62 4.09 -11.54 6.45
N PHE A 63 4.28 -10.36 7.06
CA PHE A 63 5.46 -9.53 6.85
C PHE A 63 5.67 -8.57 8.01
N SER A 64 6.92 -8.24 8.29
CA SER A 64 7.28 -7.16 9.22
C SER A 64 8.54 -6.46 8.78
N GLY A 65 8.67 -5.19 9.14
CA GLY A 65 9.83 -4.41 8.74
C GLY A 65 9.84 -3.00 9.29
N ILE A 66 10.72 -2.20 8.70
CA ILE A 66 10.89 -0.78 8.97
C ILE A 66 10.48 -0.01 7.73
N VAL A 67 9.62 0.99 7.91
CA VAL A 67 9.23 1.90 6.83
C VAL A 67 10.43 2.78 6.49
N LYS A 68 10.89 2.69 5.25
CA LYS A 68 12.03 3.47 4.73
C LYS A 68 11.59 4.76 4.09
N TRP A 69 10.49 4.71 3.34
CA TRP A 69 9.90 5.89 2.76
C TRP A 69 8.41 5.72 2.46
N ILE A 70 7.73 6.85 2.34
CA ILE A 70 6.30 6.97 2.04
C ILE A 70 6.15 7.92 0.85
N GLY A 71 5.44 7.52 -0.20
CA GLY A 71 5.36 8.30 -1.45
C GLY A 71 3.99 8.23 -2.13
N ASN A 72 3.86 8.97 -3.23
CA ASN A 72 2.70 8.87 -4.12
C ASN A 72 2.74 7.56 -4.90
N ARG A 73 1.59 7.15 -5.45
CA ARG A 73 1.52 6.04 -6.41
C ARG A 73 2.06 6.47 -7.77
N GLU A 74 2.69 5.54 -8.47
CA GLU A 74 3.29 5.78 -9.79
C GLU A 74 2.24 6.12 -10.86
N ASP A 75 1.05 5.55 -10.73
CA ASP A 75 -0.10 5.83 -11.60
C ASP A 75 -0.78 7.18 -11.33
N ASN A 76 -0.22 7.99 -10.42
CA ASN A 76 -0.79 9.26 -9.92
C ASN A 76 -2.20 9.13 -9.33
N SER A 77 -2.68 7.91 -9.08
CA SER A 77 -3.96 7.71 -8.40
C SER A 77 -3.86 8.14 -6.94
N GLN A 78 -5.02 8.47 -6.35
CA GLN A 78 -5.08 8.81 -4.93
C GLN A 78 -4.65 7.64 -4.05
N GLY A 79 -3.85 7.94 -3.03
CA GLY A 79 -3.38 6.96 -2.05
C GLY A 79 -1.89 7.09 -1.81
N THR A 80 -1.34 6.07 -1.16
CA THR A 80 0.05 6.05 -0.69
C THR A 80 0.73 4.76 -1.14
N VAL A 81 2.02 4.86 -1.44
CA VAL A 81 2.96 3.73 -1.52
C VAL A 81 3.90 3.80 -0.34
N MET A 82 4.21 2.66 0.27
CA MET A 82 5.22 2.57 1.32
C MET A 82 6.28 1.57 0.93
N CYS A 83 7.55 1.95 1.09
CA CYS A 83 8.66 1.02 1.01
C CYS A 83 9.07 0.57 2.41
N ILE A 84 9.21 -0.73 2.56
CA ILE A 84 9.48 -1.38 3.83
C ILE A 84 10.70 -2.26 3.65
N ALA A 85 11.73 -2.02 4.46
CA ALA A 85 12.82 -2.96 4.60
C ALA A 85 12.41 -4.07 5.55
N SER A 86 12.51 -5.32 5.10
CA SER A 86 12.19 -6.49 5.92
C SER A 86 13.03 -6.50 7.20
N SER A 87 12.39 -6.88 8.31
CA SER A 87 13.12 -7.17 9.56
C SER A 87 14.08 -8.37 9.38
N GLU A 88 13.80 -9.23 8.40
CA GLU A 88 14.56 -10.42 8.09
C GLU A 88 15.77 -10.10 7.20
N ARG A 89 16.82 -10.92 7.26
CA ARG A 89 18.04 -10.80 6.43
C ARG A 89 18.74 -9.42 6.52
N GLY A 90 18.68 -8.77 7.69
CA GLY A 90 19.40 -7.53 7.96
C GLY A 90 18.92 -6.32 7.15
N GLY A 91 17.66 -6.29 6.71
CA GLY A 91 17.07 -5.11 6.06
C GLY A 91 17.48 -4.89 4.60
N LYS A 92 18.07 -5.90 3.95
CA LYS A 92 18.45 -5.83 2.52
C LYS A 92 17.29 -6.04 1.56
N ASP A 93 16.24 -6.75 1.99
CA ASP A 93 15.05 -6.99 1.18
C ASP A 93 14.07 -5.82 1.35
N LEU A 94 13.84 -5.08 0.27
CA LEU A 94 12.87 -3.98 0.22
C LEU A 94 11.60 -4.47 -0.44
N ARG A 95 10.45 -4.18 0.17
CA ARG A 95 9.14 -4.45 -0.42
C ARG A 95 8.30 -3.19 -0.47
N LEU A 96 7.59 -3.02 -1.58
CA LEU A 96 6.58 -2.00 -1.72
C LEU A 96 5.22 -2.56 -1.30
N ILE A 97 4.42 -1.72 -0.68
CA ILE A 97 3.00 -1.96 -0.50
C ILE A 97 2.20 -0.78 -1.02
N THR A 98 1.05 -1.08 -1.59
CA THR A 98 0.07 -0.09 -2.05
C THR A 98 -1.27 -0.35 -1.38
N PRO A 99 -1.46 0.13 -0.14
CA PRO A 99 -2.73 -0.01 0.56
C PRO A 99 -3.89 0.57 -0.25
N SER A 100 -4.98 -0.18 -0.34
CA SER A 100 -6.20 0.21 -1.00
C SER A 100 -7.42 -0.29 -0.22
N GLU A 101 -8.61 0.15 -0.60
CA GLU A 101 -9.86 -0.39 -0.04
C GLU A 101 -10.00 -1.90 -0.27
N ASP A 102 -9.35 -2.45 -1.30
CA ASP A 102 -9.45 -3.86 -1.63
C ASP A 102 -8.43 -4.74 -0.91
N THR A 103 -7.32 -4.14 -0.48
CA THR A 103 -6.18 -4.84 0.11
C THR A 103 -6.03 -4.63 1.61
N VAL A 104 -6.76 -3.66 2.19
CA VAL A 104 -6.68 -3.34 3.63
C VAL A 104 -8.06 -3.38 4.28
N GLN A 105 -8.19 -4.24 5.30
CA GLN A 105 -9.32 -4.24 6.21
C GLN A 105 -9.21 -3.06 7.18
N ASP A 106 -8.11 -3.00 7.92
CA ASP A 106 -7.79 -1.93 8.87
C ASP A 106 -6.29 -1.66 8.93
N ILE A 107 -5.94 -0.44 9.32
CA ILE A 107 -4.55 -0.03 9.53
C ILE A 107 -4.47 0.95 10.69
N GLY A 108 -3.67 0.62 11.70
CA GLY A 108 -3.58 1.37 12.95
C GLY A 108 -2.15 1.71 13.33
N LEU A 109 -1.95 2.86 13.96
CA LEU A 109 -0.69 3.25 14.59
C LEU A 109 -0.74 2.96 16.09
N ASP A 110 0.15 2.08 16.54
CA ASP A 110 0.44 1.83 17.95
C ASP A 110 1.48 2.86 18.43
N LEU A 111 1.03 3.82 19.24
CA LEU A 111 1.82 4.98 19.66
C LEU A 111 2.99 4.62 20.56
N GLU A 112 2.85 3.58 21.39
CA GLU A 112 3.91 3.13 22.30
C GLU A 112 5.06 2.49 21.54
N LYS A 113 4.71 1.72 20.50
CA LYS A 113 5.66 0.89 19.78
C LYS A 113 6.19 1.54 18.50
N SER A 114 5.70 2.75 18.17
CA SER A 114 5.90 3.39 16.86
C SER A 114 5.68 2.39 15.72
N LEU A 115 4.58 1.63 15.82
CA LEU A 115 4.30 0.47 14.98
C LEU A 115 3.00 0.65 14.22
N ILE A 116 3.09 0.63 12.89
CA ILE A 116 1.93 0.49 12.02
C ILE A 116 1.52 -0.99 11.98
N LYS A 117 0.28 -1.29 12.34
CA LYS A 117 -0.32 -2.61 12.17
C LYS A 117 -1.27 -2.55 11.00
N VAL A 118 -1.02 -3.36 9.99
CA VAL A 118 -1.90 -3.52 8.82
C VAL A 118 -2.57 -4.87 8.90
N ASN A 119 -3.90 -4.89 8.89
CA ASN A 119 -4.67 -6.08 8.65
C ASN A 119 -5.11 -6.08 7.18
N SER A 120 -4.45 -6.92 6.39
CA SER A 120 -4.67 -7.06 4.96
C SER A 120 -5.83 -8.01 4.66
N LYS A 121 -6.45 -7.79 3.50
CA LYS A 121 -7.50 -8.65 2.93
C LYS A 121 -7.30 -8.75 1.42
N GLU A 122 -8.10 -9.57 0.76
CA GLU A 122 -8.10 -9.75 -0.70
C GLU A 122 -9.54 -9.73 -1.21
N SER A 123 -10.20 -8.56 -1.22
CA SER A 123 -11.61 -8.50 -1.62
C SER A 123 -11.85 -8.49 -3.12
N VAL A 124 -10.80 -8.36 -3.93
CA VAL A 124 -10.88 -8.40 -5.39
C VAL A 124 -9.99 -9.51 -5.92
N LYS A 125 -10.47 -10.20 -6.95
CA LYS A 125 -9.73 -11.22 -7.69
C LYS A 125 -9.17 -10.63 -8.97
N CYS A 126 -8.00 -11.09 -9.37
CA CYS A 126 -7.41 -10.79 -10.66
C CYS A 126 -8.33 -11.29 -11.78
N SER A 127 -8.70 -10.40 -12.69
CA SER A 127 -9.59 -10.70 -13.83
C SER A 127 -9.03 -11.69 -14.85
N VAL A 128 -7.73 -12.04 -14.74
CA VAL A 128 -7.04 -12.97 -15.63
C VAL A 128 -6.79 -14.32 -14.96
N CYS A 129 -6.11 -14.37 -13.82
CA CYS A 129 -5.74 -15.63 -13.15
C CYS A 129 -6.75 -16.12 -12.11
N GLY A 130 -7.72 -15.29 -11.71
CA GLY A 130 -8.74 -15.61 -10.71
C GLY A 130 -8.26 -15.65 -9.25
N LYS A 131 -6.97 -15.46 -8.97
CA LYS A 131 -6.41 -15.38 -7.61
C LYS A 131 -6.70 -14.03 -6.96
N GLY A 132 -6.70 -13.96 -5.64
CA GLY A 132 -6.89 -12.71 -4.88
C GLY A 132 -5.75 -11.72 -5.12
N ILE A 133 -6.08 -10.43 -5.16
CA ILE A 133 -5.11 -9.32 -5.21
C ILE A 133 -4.68 -8.99 -3.78
N GLN A 134 -3.39 -9.08 -3.52
CA GLN A 134 -2.76 -8.85 -2.22
C GLN A 134 -2.19 -7.43 -2.10
N ILE A 135 -1.82 -7.04 -0.87
CA ILE A 135 -1.29 -5.70 -0.59
C ILE A 135 0.11 -5.44 -1.19
N PHE A 136 0.85 -6.50 -1.50
CA PHE A 136 2.19 -6.44 -2.12
C PHE A 136 2.14 -6.50 -3.64
N ASP A 137 0.96 -6.74 -4.22
CA ASP A 137 0.83 -6.91 -5.65
C ASP A 137 0.87 -5.56 -6.37
N GLU A 138 1.57 -5.53 -7.50
CA GLU A 138 1.39 -4.48 -8.50
C GLU A 138 0.12 -4.76 -9.29
N ILE A 139 -0.71 -3.73 -9.43
CA ILE A 139 -2.04 -3.86 -10.01
C ILE A 139 -2.22 -2.91 -11.17
N LEU A 140 -2.92 -3.39 -12.19
CA LEU A 140 -3.46 -2.56 -13.26
C LEU A 140 -4.98 -2.69 -13.25
N ALA A 141 -5.65 -1.62 -13.69
CA ALA A 141 -7.09 -1.58 -13.83
C ALA A 141 -7.48 -1.20 -15.25
N CYS A 142 -8.54 -1.80 -15.76
CA CYS A 142 -9.14 -1.34 -17.01
C CYS A 142 -9.71 0.08 -16.80
N PRO A 143 -9.31 1.07 -17.62
CA PRO A 143 -9.79 2.46 -17.45
C PRO A 143 -11.28 2.62 -17.78
N LEU A 144 -11.88 1.64 -18.47
CA LEU A 144 -13.26 1.70 -18.93
C LEU A 144 -14.27 1.03 -18.01
N CYS A 145 -13.87 -0.02 -17.28
CA CYS A 145 -14.77 -0.76 -16.39
C CYS A 145 -14.23 -0.96 -14.97
N GLY A 146 -12.99 -0.53 -14.69
CA GLY A 146 -12.37 -0.63 -13.37
C GLY A 146 -11.96 -2.04 -12.95
N SER A 147 -12.14 -3.07 -13.79
CA SER A 147 -11.70 -4.42 -13.45
C SER A 147 -10.19 -4.48 -13.21
N LYS A 148 -9.79 -5.09 -12.10
CA LYS A 148 -8.39 -5.13 -11.64
C LYS A 148 -7.75 -6.48 -11.92
N ALA A 149 -6.47 -6.46 -12.17
CA ALA A 149 -5.63 -7.65 -12.30
C ALA A 149 -4.20 -7.33 -11.86
N HIS A 150 -3.43 -8.38 -11.59
CA HIS A 150 -1.97 -8.26 -11.47
C HIS A 150 -1.42 -7.59 -12.73
N SER A 151 -0.47 -6.67 -12.55
CA SER A 151 0.09 -5.86 -13.63
C SER A 151 0.58 -6.72 -14.80
N ASP A 152 1.38 -7.74 -14.51
CA ASP A 152 1.93 -8.66 -15.51
C ASP A 152 0.82 -9.41 -16.27
N HIS A 153 -0.14 -10.00 -15.54
CA HIS A 153 -1.22 -10.76 -16.17
C HIS A 153 -2.10 -9.89 -17.08
N LEU A 154 -2.43 -8.66 -16.68
CA LEU A 154 -3.27 -7.79 -17.50
C LEU A 154 -2.51 -7.23 -18.71
N SER A 155 -1.25 -6.86 -18.52
CA SER A 155 -0.42 -6.34 -19.61
C SER A 155 -0.16 -7.40 -20.68
N GLU A 156 0.16 -8.64 -20.29
CA GLU A 156 0.28 -9.77 -21.22
C GLU A 156 -1.02 -10.08 -21.95
N TRP A 157 -2.14 -10.07 -21.23
CA TRP A 157 -3.46 -10.27 -21.84
C TRP A 157 -3.75 -9.22 -22.92
N ILE A 158 -3.51 -7.95 -22.63
CA ILE A 158 -3.75 -6.85 -23.59
C ILE A 158 -2.81 -6.95 -24.79
N LYS A 159 -1.53 -7.31 -24.60
CA LYS A 159 -0.60 -7.56 -25.72
C LYS A 159 -1.10 -8.65 -26.67
N MET A 160 -1.77 -9.69 -26.15
CA MET A 160 -2.25 -10.82 -26.96
C MET A 160 -3.67 -10.62 -27.53
N ARG A 161 -4.55 -9.93 -26.80
CA ARG A 161 -5.99 -9.88 -27.08
C ARG A 161 -6.51 -8.48 -27.39
N HIS A 162 -5.70 -7.44 -27.19
CA HIS A 162 -6.03 -6.03 -27.43
C HIS A 162 -7.36 -5.57 -26.80
N SER A 163 -7.77 -6.21 -25.71
CA SER A 163 -9.10 -5.99 -25.11
C SER A 163 -9.14 -6.34 -23.62
N CYS A 164 -10.08 -5.75 -22.91
CA CYS A 164 -10.34 -6.07 -21.51
C CYS A 164 -10.88 -7.50 -21.36
N PRO A 165 -10.36 -8.34 -20.42
CA PRO A 165 -10.90 -9.68 -20.18
C PRO A 165 -12.35 -9.66 -19.69
N ILE A 166 -12.80 -8.56 -19.07
CA ILE A 166 -14.14 -8.41 -18.50
C ILE A 166 -15.10 -7.71 -19.46
N CYS A 167 -14.88 -6.43 -19.79
CA CYS A 167 -15.83 -5.65 -20.58
C CYS A 167 -15.65 -5.79 -22.10
N LYS A 168 -14.62 -6.51 -22.54
CA LYS A 168 -14.30 -6.78 -23.96
C LYS A 168 -14.01 -5.56 -24.84
N LYS A 169 -14.02 -4.34 -24.27
CA LYS A 169 -13.63 -3.12 -24.99
C LYS A 169 -12.14 -3.16 -25.32
N ASN A 170 -11.79 -2.57 -26.46
CA ASN A 170 -10.42 -2.53 -26.95
C ASN A 170 -9.54 -1.69 -26.04
N LEU A 171 -8.33 -2.18 -25.81
CA LEU A 171 -7.32 -1.57 -24.97
C LEU A 171 -5.97 -1.76 -25.62
N GLU A 172 -5.08 -0.81 -25.38
CA GLU A 172 -3.67 -0.90 -25.76
C GLU A 172 -2.78 -0.51 -24.58
N LEU A 173 -1.51 -0.90 -24.65
CA LEU A 173 -0.49 -0.47 -23.71
C LEU A 173 0.15 0.81 -24.23
N GLY A 174 0.02 1.89 -23.47
CA GLY A 174 0.74 3.12 -23.72
C GLY A 174 2.24 2.95 -23.50
N ASN A 175 3.00 3.92 -24.01
CA ASN A 175 4.48 3.92 -23.97
C ASN A 175 5.06 3.86 -22.55
N MET A 176 4.28 4.18 -21.53
CA MET A 176 4.67 4.20 -20.12
C MET A 176 4.14 2.98 -19.34
N GLY A 177 3.67 1.94 -20.04
CA GLY A 177 3.12 0.71 -19.43
C GLY A 177 1.70 0.87 -18.87
N ASN A 178 1.09 2.05 -19.02
CA ASN A 178 -0.30 2.30 -18.67
C ASN A 178 -1.26 1.71 -19.70
N ILE A 179 -2.47 1.36 -19.27
CA ILE A 179 -3.52 0.85 -20.16
C ILE A 179 -4.37 2.02 -20.62
N VAL A 180 -4.54 2.16 -21.94
CA VAL A 180 -5.40 3.20 -22.53
C VAL A 180 -6.49 2.57 -23.41
N PRO A 181 -7.68 3.19 -23.52
CA PRO A 181 -8.66 2.82 -24.53
C PRO A 181 -8.06 3.00 -25.93
N GLN A 182 -8.35 2.05 -26.81
CA GLN A 182 -8.06 2.15 -28.24
C GLN A 182 -9.22 2.83 -28.96
#